data_AF-A0A854WAZ1-F1
#
_entry.id   AF-A0A854WAZ1-F1
#
_cell.length_a   1.000
_cell.length_b   1.000
_cell.length_c   1.000
_cell.angle_alpha   90.00
_cell.angle_beta   90.00
_cell.angle_gamma   90.00
#
_symmetry.space_group_name_H-M   'P 1'
#
loop_
_entity.id
_entity.type
_entity.pdbx_description
1 polymer ?
#
loop_
_entity_poly.entity_id
_entity_poly.type
_entity_poly.pdbx_seq_one_letter_code
_entity_poly.pdbx_strand_id
1 'polypeptide(L)'
;MNEITNYDSIAKQFTETTYEDMSEIDKYKMVEIGQKILSEDNTLNVYLLYKYDDCRKQLFEMIAKSALHFTEITPTEQKIKSLINSLNKHFDNLVKEIIKNTDVNTLSKFLDLIRFNESIPEDKRQGLLRELVMTGIFDDSNKFAEKGGD
;
A
#
# COMPACT_ATOMS: atom_id res chain seq x y z
N MET A 1 -7.00 2.32 -26.86
CA MET A 1 -7.49 1.13 -26.14
C MET A 1 -6.73 1.15 -24.82
N ASN A 2 -7.37 1.49 -23.71
CA ASN A 2 -6.67 1.54 -22.42
C ASN A 2 -6.29 0.10 -22.07
N GLU A 3 -5.00 -0.21 -22.05
CA GLU A 3 -4.53 -1.45 -21.46
C GLU A 3 -4.99 -1.46 -20.01
N ILE A 4 -5.93 -2.35 -19.68
CA ILE A 4 -6.27 -2.62 -18.29
C ILE A 4 -5.01 -3.22 -17.68
N THR A 5 -4.35 -2.46 -16.82
CA THR A 5 -3.16 -2.91 -16.10
C THR A 5 -3.50 -4.17 -15.32
N ASN A 6 -2.91 -5.30 -15.70
CA ASN A 6 -3.11 -6.58 -15.04
C ASN A 6 -2.19 -6.68 -13.83
N TYR A 7 -2.65 -6.15 -12.70
CA TYR A 7 -1.89 -6.15 -11.44
C TYR A 7 -1.57 -7.56 -10.93
N ASP A 8 -2.37 -8.57 -11.23
CA ASP A 8 -2.07 -9.95 -10.80
C ASP A 8 -0.84 -10.51 -11.52
N SER A 9 -0.73 -10.25 -12.83
CA SER A 9 0.46 -10.65 -13.60
C SER A 9 1.71 -9.89 -13.15
N ILE A 10 1.56 -8.59 -12.86
CA ILE A 10 2.67 -7.75 -12.38
C ILE A 10 3.11 -8.21 -10.98
N ALA A 11 2.18 -8.48 -10.08
CA ALA A 11 2.44 -8.98 -8.74
C ALA A 11 3.23 -10.30 -8.79
N LYS A 12 2.80 -11.24 -9.64
CA LYS A 12 3.52 -12.50 -9.83
C LYS A 12 4.95 -12.28 -10.31
N GLN A 13 5.15 -11.47 -11.36
CA GLN A 13 6.48 -11.18 -11.88
C GLN A 13 7.37 -10.49 -10.83
N PHE A 14 6.79 -9.58 -10.05
CA PHE A 14 7.49 -8.91 -8.96
C PHE A 14 7.99 -9.93 -7.94
N THR A 15 7.15 -10.88 -7.50
CA THR A 15 7.52 -11.98 -6.57
C THR A 15 8.62 -12.92 -7.05
N GLU A 16 8.91 -12.92 -8.35
CA GLU A 16 9.99 -13.72 -8.94
C GLU A 16 11.32 -12.94 -9.03
N THR A 17 11.31 -11.61 -8.85
CA THR A 17 12.50 -10.76 -8.95
C THR A 17 13.34 -10.83 -7.68
N THR A 18 14.65 -11.06 -7.78
CA THR A 18 15.54 -11.05 -6.62
C THR A 18 16.23 -9.70 -6.43
N TYR A 19 16.82 -9.47 -5.26
CA TYR A 19 17.56 -8.24 -4.99
C TYR A 19 18.79 -8.12 -5.89
N GLU A 20 19.39 -9.25 -6.23
CA GLU A 20 20.57 -9.39 -7.07
C GLU A 20 20.27 -9.01 -8.54
N ASP A 21 19.02 -9.14 -8.97
CA ASP A 21 18.57 -8.77 -10.33
C ASP A 21 18.38 -7.24 -10.49
N MET A 22 18.40 -6.48 -9.40
CA MET A 22 18.10 -5.05 -9.43
C MET A 22 19.26 -4.20 -9.94
N SER A 23 18.95 -3.26 -10.83
CA SER A 23 19.88 -2.19 -11.21
C SER A 23 20.13 -1.23 -10.03
N GLU A 24 21.23 -0.47 -10.07
CA GLU A 24 21.50 0.59 -9.08
C GLU A 24 20.38 1.63 -9.02
N ILE A 25 19.79 1.95 -10.17
CA ILE A 25 18.66 2.89 -10.25
C ILE A 25 17.45 2.31 -9.51
N ASP A 26 17.19 1.00 -9.64
CA ASP A 26 16.06 0.38 -8.96
C ASP A 26 16.30 0.26 -7.46
N LYS A 27 17.54 0.00 -7.02
CA LYS A 27 17.91 0.04 -5.59
C LYS A 27 17.67 1.44 -5.01
N TYR A 28 18.03 2.48 -5.75
CA TYR A 28 17.77 3.87 -5.33
C TYR A 28 16.26 4.14 -5.17
N LYS A 29 15.44 3.72 -6.15
CA LYS A 29 13.97 3.82 -6.05
C LYS A 29 13.41 3.08 -4.83
N MET A 30 13.98 1.94 -4.45
CA MET A 30 13.54 1.25 -3.23
C MET A 30 13.79 2.12 -1.99
N VAL A 31 14.94 2.81 -1.91
CA VAL A 31 15.18 3.73 -0.79
C VAL A 31 14.16 4.87 -0.80
N GLU A 32 13.83 5.45 -1.94
CA GLU A 32 12.80 6.49 -2.04
C GLU A 32 11.43 6.00 -1.56
N ILE A 33 11.00 4.80 -2.00
CA ILE A 33 9.74 4.19 -1.53
C ILE A 33 9.80 3.93 -0.02
N GLY A 34 10.94 3.46 0.49
CA GLY A 34 11.17 3.25 1.92
C GLY A 34 11.01 4.55 2.73
N GLN A 35 11.56 5.66 2.23
CA GLN A 35 11.40 6.97 2.87
C GLN A 35 9.94 7.38 2.94
N LYS A 36 9.18 7.20 1.85
CA LYS A 36 7.74 7.48 1.82
C LYS A 36 6.96 6.64 2.84
N ILE A 37 7.30 5.35 2.99
CA ILE A 37 6.67 4.49 3.99
C ILE A 37 6.97 5.01 5.39
N LEU A 38 8.23 5.34 5.69
CA LEU A 38 8.66 5.83 7.01
C LEU A 38 8.10 7.21 7.36
N SER A 39 7.86 8.06 6.36
CA SER A 39 7.22 9.37 6.55
C SER A 39 5.70 9.29 6.54
N GLU A 40 5.12 8.10 6.44
CA GLU A 40 3.66 7.89 6.37
C GLU A 40 3.04 8.74 5.24
N ASP A 41 3.71 8.76 4.08
CA ASP A 41 3.29 9.54 2.90
C ASP A 41 2.04 8.93 2.24
N ASN A 42 0.95 9.70 2.23
CA ASN A 42 -0.35 9.31 1.67
C ASN A 42 -0.40 9.28 0.13
N THR A 43 0.68 9.66 -0.57
CA THR A 43 0.82 9.48 -2.03
C THR A 43 1.16 8.04 -2.41
N LEU A 44 1.48 7.18 -1.44
CA LEU A 44 1.66 5.75 -1.68
C LEU A 44 0.33 5.09 -2.05
N ASN A 45 0.39 4.17 -3.01
CA ASN A 45 -0.75 3.31 -3.31
C ASN A 45 -0.88 2.22 -2.23
N VAL A 46 -1.45 2.60 -1.09
CA VAL A 46 -1.62 1.71 0.07
C VAL A 46 -2.53 0.53 -0.27
N TYR A 47 -3.49 0.69 -1.19
CA TYR A 47 -4.33 -0.41 -1.68
C TYR A 47 -3.52 -1.57 -2.26
N LEU A 48 -2.58 -1.30 -3.17
CA LEU A 48 -1.78 -2.37 -3.79
C LEU A 48 -0.89 -3.06 -2.75
N LEU A 49 -0.29 -2.31 -1.83
CA LEU A 49 0.53 -2.86 -0.75
C LEU A 49 -0.31 -3.69 0.23
N TYR A 50 -1.55 -3.29 0.50
CA TYR A 50 -2.47 -4.02 1.37
C TYR A 50 -2.99 -5.30 0.71
N LYS A 51 -3.35 -5.22 -0.58
CA LYS A 51 -3.93 -6.33 -1.35
C LYS A 51 -2.92 -7.43 -1.66
N TYR A 52 -1.70 -7.06 -2.05
CA TYR A 52 -0.64 -7.99 -2.45
C TYR A 52 0.42 -8.11 -1.35
N ASP A 53 0.06 -8.79 -0.25
CA ASP A 53 0.92 -8.92 0.94
C ASP A 53 2.29 -9.55 0.64
N ASP A 54 2.35 -10.52 -0.25
CA ASP A 54 3.62 -11.16 -0.65
C ASP A 54 4.52 -10.18 -1.42
N CYS A 55 3.94 -9.35 -2.30
CA CYS A 55 4.68 -8.28 -2.97
C CYS A 55 5.17 -7.24 -1.95
N ARG A 56 4.34 -6.87 -0.97
CA ARG A 56 4.73 -5.93 0.08
C ARG A 56 5.91 -6.45 0.91
N LYS A 57 5.89 -7.72 1.32
CA LYS A 57 6.98 -8.35 2.07
C LYS A 57 8.30 -8.29 1.29
N GLN A 58 8.27 -8.68 0.03
CA GLN A 58 9.44 -8.67 -0.83
C GLN A 58 9.93 -7.24 -1.11
N LEU A 59 9.01 -6.30 -1.37
CA LEU A 59 9.33 -4.88 -1.50
C LEU A 59 10.07 -4.40 -0.24
N PHE A 60 9.56 -4.70 0.95
CA PHE A 60 10.19 -4.25 2.21
C PHE A 60 11.56 -4.89 2.42
N GLU A 61 11.76 -6.13 1.98
CA GLU A 61 13.07 -6.76 1.97
C GLU A 61 14.05 -6.06 1.02
N MET A 62 13.62 -5.75 -0.21
CA MET A 62 14.42 -5.02 -1.20
C MET A 62 14.76 -3.61 -0.70
N ILE A 63 13.82 -2.92 -0.05
CA ILE A 63 14.06 -1.62 0.61
C ILE A 63 15.11 -1.75 1.70
N ALA A 64 14.98 -2.74 2.59
CA ALA A 64 15.93 -2.94 3.68
C ALA A 64 17.34 -3.23 3.16
N LYS A 65 17.47 -4.09 2.15
CA LYS A 65 18.75 -4.41 1.51
C LYS A 65 19.35 -3.18 0.79
N SER A 66 18.52 -2.41 0.06
CA SER A 66 18.96 -1.19 -0.62
C SER A 66 19.44 -0.12 0.36
N ALA A 67 18.70 0.10 1.45
CA ALA A 67 19.08 1.07 2.48
C ALA A 67 20.43 0.70 3.13
N LEU A 68 20.65 -0.58 3.43
CA LEU A 68 21.93 -1.06 3.97
C LEU A 68 23.07 -0.93 2.94
N HIS A 69 22.78 -1.17 1.66
CA HIS A 69 23.74 -0.98 0.58
C HIS A 69 24.23 0.47 0.47
N PHE A 70 23.32 1.45 0.39
CA PHE A 70 23.71 2.87 0.26
C PHE A 70 24.26 3.49 1.54
N THR A 71 24.01 2.88 2.70
CA THR A 71 24.61 3.30 3.98
C THR A 71 25.96 2.63 4.25
N GLU A 72 26.44 1.80 3.32
CA GLU A 72 27.67 1.00 3.45
C GLU A 72 27.68 0.10 4.70
N ILE A 73 26.50 -0.25 5.21
CA ILE A 73 26.33 -1.11 6.37
C ILE A 73 26.26 -2.55 5.89
N THR A 74 27.16 -3.41 6.41
CA THR A 74 27.09 -4.85 6.10
C THR A 74 25.71 -5.41 6.45
N PRO A 75 25.01 -6.02 5.47
CA PRO A 75 23.69 -6.56 5.69
C PRO A 75 23.78 -7.83 6.53
N THR A 76 23.13 -7.82 7.69
CA THR A 76 22.90 -9.02 8.51
C THR A 76 21.41 -9.28 8.57
N GLU A 77 21.02 -10.54 8.76
CA GLU A 77 19.61 -10.93 8.91
C GLU A 77 18.90 -10.09 9.99
N GLN A 78 19.59 -9.82 11.10
CA GLN A 78 19.06 -9.00 12.19
C GLN A 78 18.79 -7.55 11.75
N LYS A 79 19.71 -6.92 11.02
CA LYS A 79 19.55 -5.54 10.53
C LYS A 79 18.43 -5.45 9.49
N ILE A 80 18.39 -6.39 8.55
CA ILE A 80 17.32 -6.50 7.55
C ILE A 80 15.96 -6.63 8.25
N LYS A 81 15.84 -7.57 9.20
CA LYS A 81 14.61 -7.79 9.97
C LYS A 81 14.20 -6.54 10.76
N SER A 82 15.15 -5.82 11.35
CA SER A 82 14.88 -4.59 12.08
C SER A 82 14.28 -3.51 11.18
N LEU A 83 14.83 -3.32 9.98
CA LEU A 83 14.30 -2.37 9.00
C LEU A 83 12.90 -2.78 8.51
N ILE A 84 12.72 -4.06 8.16
CA ILE A 84 11.41 -4.60 7.75
C ILE A 84 10.36 -4.40 8.85
N ASN A 85 10.70 -4.60 10.12
CA ASN A 85 9.79 -4.35 11.23
C ASN A 85 9.42 -2.87 11.34
N SER A 86 10.38 -1.97 11.12
CA SER A 86 10.12 -0.53 11.09
C SER A 86 9.15 -0.16 9.95
N LEU A 87 9.41 -0.66 8.73
CA LEU A 87 8.54 -0.44 7.57
C LEU A 87 7.12 -0.95 7.82
N ASN A 88 6.97 -2.15 8.38
CA ASN A 88 5.66 -2.70 8.74
C ASN A 88 4.92 -1.82 9.74
N LYS A 89 5.60 -1.32 10.77
CA LYS A 89 4.99 -0.45 11.77
C LYS A 89 4.42 0.83 11.15
N HIS A 90 5.19 1.49 10.28
CA HIS A 90 4.74 2.72 9.63
C HIS A 90 3.65 2.46 8.57
N PHE A 91 3.74 1.34 7.85
CA PHE A 91 2.66 0.91 6.97
C PHE A 91 1.34 0.66 7.74
N ASP A 92 1.40 0.02 8.91
CA ASP A 92 0.21 -0.18 9.75
C ASP A 92 -0.37 1.15 10.26
N ASN A 93 0.47 2.16 10.49
CA ASN A 93 0.02 3.50 10.84
C ASN A 93 -0.70 4.17 9.67
N LEU A 94 -0.13 4.13 8.46
CA LEU A 94 -0.76 4.59 7.21
C LEU A 94 -2.15 3.97 7.03
N VAL A 95 -2.24 2.65 7.18
CA VAL A 95 -3.51 1.91 7.10
C VAL A 95 -4.53 2.42 8.13
N LYS A 96 -4.12 2.61 9.38
CA LYS A 96 -5.00 3.14 10.44
C LYS A 96 -5.47 4.56 10.14
N GLU A 97 -4.59 5.41 9.61
CA GLU A 97 -4.93 6.79 9.25
C GLU A 97 -5.95 6.83 8.11
N ILE A 98 -5.77 6.04 7.06
CA ILE A 98 -6.73 5.91 5.97
C ILE A 98 -8.10 5.46 6.49
N ILE A 99 -8.13 4.42 7.35
CA ILE A 99 -9.37 3.95 7.96
C ILE A 99 -10.04 5.05 8.79
N LYS A 100 -9.27 5.80 9.57
CA LYS A 100 -9.77 6.88 10.42
C LYS A 100 -10.36 8.04 9.59
N ASN A 101 -9.76 8.34 8.45
CA ASN A 101 -10.17 9.45 7.58
C ASN A 101 -11.23 9.06 6.55
N THR A 102 -11.59 7.78 6.47
CA THR A 102 -12.64 7.30 5.57
C THR A 102 -14.03 7.68 6.11
N ASP A 103 -14.89 8.24 5.25
CA ASP A 103 -16.31 8.46 5.50
C ASP A 103 -17.04 7.10 5.55
N VAL A 104 -16.91 6.41 6.69
CA VAL A 104 -17.53 5.10 6.92
C VAL A 104 -19.05 5.18 6.75
N ASN A 105 -19.67 6.34 6.97
CA ASN A 105 -21.11 6.52 6.79
C ASN A 105 -21.48 6.51 5.31
N THR A 106 -20.76 7.24 4.47
CA THR A 106 -20.97 7.24 3.02
C THR A 106 -20.63 5.88 2.42
N LEU A 107 -19.53 5.26 2.86
CA LEU A 107 -19.16 3.90 2.47
C LEU A 107 -20.24 2.88 2.88
N SER A 108 -20.73 2.94 4.11
CA SER A 108 -21.81 2.05 4.57
C SER A 108 -23.09 2.24 3.77
N LYS A 109 -23.48 3.48 3.46
CA LYS A 109 -24.66 3.75 2.63
C LYS A 109 -24.49 3.22 1.20
N PHE A 110 -23.32 3.38 0.61
CA PHE A 110 -22.99 2.79 -0.68
C PHE A 110 -23.09 1.26 -0.64
N LEU A 111 -22.59 0.66 0.44
CA LEU A 111 -22.69 -0.79 0.62
C LEU A 111 -24.10 -1.25 0.93
N ASP A 112 -24.94 -0.46 1.58
CA ASP A 112 -26.36 -0.76 1.75
C ASP A 112 -27.07 -0.80 0.40
N LEU A 113 -26.71 0.08 -0.54
CA LEU A 113 -27.18 0.01 -1.93
C LEU A 113 -26.70 -1.27 -2.64
N ILE A 114 -25.48 -1.75 -2.35
CA ILE A 114 -24.97 -3.02 -2.87
C ILE A 114 -25.57 -4.23 -2.13
N ARG A 115 -25.94 -4.12 -0.85
CA ARG A 115 -26.57 -5.19 -0.05
C ARG A 115 -27.92 -5.64 -0.60
N PHE A 116 -28.59 -4.80 -1.40
CA PHE A 116 -29.77 -5.21 -2.18
C PHE A 116 -29.44 -6.18 -3.33
N ASN A 117 -28.15 -6.47 -3.57
CA ASN A 117 -27.70 -7.53 -4.44
C ASN A 117 -27.44 -8.80 -3.60
N GLU A 118 -28.48 -9.60 -3.37
CA GLU A 118 -28.47 -10.85 -2.58
C GLU A 118 -27.43 -11.90 -3.05
N SER A 119 -26.76 -11.66 -4.18
CA SER A 119 -25.77 -12.54 -4.79
C SER A 119 -24.36 -12.50 -4.17
N ILE A 120 -24.05 -11.56 -3.27
CA ILE A 120 -22.70 -11.42 -2.68
C ILE A 120 -22.68 -11.94 -1.21
N PRO A 121 -21.96 -13.04 -0.92
CA PRO A 121 -21.75 -13.57 0.44
C PRO A 121 -21.13 -12.56 1.43
N GLU A 122 -21.49 -12.65 2.73
CA GLU A 122 -21.07 -11.70 3.78
C GLU A 122 -19.54 -11.59 3.96
N ASP A 123 -18.82 -12.69 3.85
CA ASP A 123 -17.35 -12.75 3.90
C ASP A 123 -16.71 -11.97 2.74
N LYS A 124 -17.27 -12.08 1.53
CA LYS A 124 -16.85 -11.29 0.37
C LYS A 124 -17.21 -9.81 0.51
N ARG A 125 -18.30 -9.48 1.22
CA ARG A 125 -18.68 -8.10 1.53
C ARG A 125 -17.67 -7.41 2.45
N GLN A 126 -17.20 -8.10 3.50
CA GLN A 126 -16.19 -7.58 4.42
C GLN A 126 -14.81 -7.39 3.75
N GLY A 127 -14.45 -8.28 2.81
CA GLY A 127 -13.26 -8.11 1.97
C GLY A 127 -13.37 -6.87 1.06
N LEU A 128 -14.48 -6.74 0.34
CA LEU A 128 -14.76 -5.59 -0.53
C LEU A 128 -14.74 -4.26 0.23
N LEU A 129 -15.29 -4.24 1.45
CA LEU A 129 -15.26 -3.12 2.39
C LEU A 129 -13.83 -2.61 2.61
N ARG A 130 -12.93 -3.52 3.01
CA ARG A 130 -11.52 -3.18 3.27
C ARG A 130 -10.83 -2.71 1.99
N GLU A 131 -11.10 -3.36 0.87
CA GLU A 131 -10.56 -2.96 -0.43
C GLU A 131 -10.96 -1.54 -0.82
N LEU A 132 -12.24 -1.17 -0.68
CA LEU A 132 -12.75 0.17 -1.00
C LEU A 132 -12.17 1.25 -0.09
N VAL A 133 -12.01 0.99 1.21
CA VAL A 133 -11.36 1.91 2.15
C VAL A 133 -9.94 2.26 1.69
N MET A 134 -9.15 1.26 1.31
CA MET A 134 -7.75 1.47 0.93
C MET A 134 -7.58 2.22 -0.39
N THR A 135 -8.62 2.33 -1.21
CA THR A 135 -8.57 3.15 -2.44
C THR A 135 -8.54 4.65 -2.16
N GLY A 136 -8.93 5.10 -0.96
CA GLY A 136 -9.07 6.52 -0.63
C GLY A 136 -10.25 7.23 -1.30
N ILE A 137 -11.10 6.52 -2.08
CA ILE A 137 -12.25 7.12 -2.79
C ILE A 137 -13.27 7.75 -1.84
N PHE A 138 -13.32 7.30 -0.59
CA PHE A 138 -14.24 7.77 0.44
C PHE A 138 -13.53 8.63 1.51
N ASP A 139 -12.36 9.21 1.22
CA ASP A 139 -11.63 10.05 2.14
C ASP A 139 -12.34 11.40 2.38
N ASP A 140 -12.66 11.69 3.66
CA ASP A 140 -13.34 12.92 4.08
C ASP A 140 -12.45 14.16 4.03
N SER A 141 -11.12 14.00 3.97
CA SER A 141 -10.17 15.12 3.92
C SER A 141 -10.28 15.95 2.62
N ASN A 142 -10.83 15.38 1.54
CA ASN A 142 -11.05 16.06 0.27
C ASN A 142 -12.24 17.04 0.27
N LYS A 143 -13.09 17.06 1.30
CA LYS A 143 -14.27 17.96 1.35
C LYS A 143 -13.93 19.44 1.61
N PHE A 144 -12.68 19.77 1.96
CA PHE A 144 -12.26 21.15 2.24
C PHE A 144 -11.58 21.88 1.06
N ALA A 145 -11.33 21.20 -0.08
CA ALA A 145 -10.73 21.83 -1.25
C ALA A 145 -11.71 22.67 -2.10
N GLU A 146 -13.03 22.57 -1.85
CA GLU A 146 -14.06 23.29 -2.62
C GLU A 146 -14.57 24.59 -1.97
N LYS A 147 -14.01 25.02 -0.82
CA LYS A 147 -14.39 26.29 -0.17
C LYS A 147 -13.24 27.29 -0.17
N GLY A 148 -12.91 27.81 -1.35
CA GLY A 148 -11.85 28.81 -1.52
C GLY A 148 -12.00 29.61 -2.80
N GLY A 149 -13.22 30.04 -3.14
CA GLY A 149 -13.49 30.90 -4.28
C GLY A 149 -14.73 31.74 -4.04
N ASP A 150 -14.58 32.76 -3.18
CA ASP A 150 -15.38 33.99 -3.19
C ASP A 150 -14.41 35.17 -3.32
#